data_AF-A0A101UPF5-F1
#
_entry.id   AF-A0A101UPF5-F1
#
_cell.length_a   1.000
_cell.length_b   1.000
_cell.length_c   1.000
_cell.angle_alpha   90.00
_cell.angle_beta   90.00
_cell.angle_gamma   90.00
#
_symmetry.space_group_name_H-M   'P 1'
#
loop_
_entity.id
_entity.type
_entity.pdbx_description
1 polymer ?
#
loop_
_entity_poly.entity_id
_entity_poly.type
_entity_poly.pdbx_seq_one_letter_code
_entity_poly.pdbx_strand_id
1 'polypeptide(L)'
;MLTDPTLTGMARSEFAHLVAVSEPYWDALAEAAFQRRFHRPRGYLHPQTSSLDHFHRLLAALLRRRKAATSTLMAQMLSVTRTNLSNQFQDGHRILDLHRIAVTPIPGSPARTLQQLQTRLTSVANTPTDQL
;
A
#
# COMPACT_ATOMS: atom_id res chain seq x y z
N MET A 1 5.89 -0.84 -12.73
CA MET A 1 4.94 -1.97 -12.74
C MET A 1 3.98 -1.94 -11.56
N LEU A 2 4.44 -1.91 -10.29
CA LEU A 2 3.52 -1.93 -9.14
C LEU A 2 2.63 -0.69 -9.02
N THR A 3 3.09 0.46 -9.51
CA THR A 3 2.36 1.73 -9.59
C THR A 3 1.42 1.82 -10.79
N ASP A 4 1.16 0.70 -11.45
CA ASP A 4 0.28 0.70 -12.61
C ASP A 4 -1.18 1.01 -12.20
N PRO A 5 -1.87 1.95 -12.88
CA PRO A 5 -3.26 2.30 -12.56
C PRO A 5 -4.22 1.11 -12.54
N THR A 6 -3.97 0.07 -13.33
CA THR A 6 -4.81 -1.14 -13.33
C THR A 6 -4.66 -1.94 -12.02
N LEU A 7 -3.51 -1.88 -11.36
CA LEU A 7 -3.28 -2.53 -10.07
C LEU A 7 -3.71 -1.64 -8.90
N THR A 8 -3.36 -0.36 -8.96
CA THR A 8 -3.62 0.61 -7.88
C THR A 8 -5.07 1.08 -7.85
N GLY A 9 -5.71 1.16 -9.02
CA GLY A 9 -7.04 1.74 -9.19
C GLY A 9 -7.07 3.26 -9.25
N MET A 10 -5.91 3.90 -9.34
CA MET A 10 -5.74 5.36 -9.34
C MET A 10 -4.65 5.77 -10.31
N ALA A 11 -4.75 7.01 -10.82
CA ALA A 11 -3.72 7.53 -11.70
C ALA A 11 -2.37 7.62 -10.99
N ARG A 12 -1.26 7.53 -11.73
CA ARG A 12 0.09 7.64 -11.14
C ARG A 12 0.32 9.00 -10.46
N SER A 13 -0.22 10.07 -11.05
CA SER A 13 -0.19 11.43 -10.49
C SER A 13 -1.01 11.54 -9.21
N GLU A 14 -2.20 10.94 -9.19
CA GLU A 14 -3.07 10.88 -8.01
C GLU A 14 -2.38 10.11 -6.86
N PHE A 15 -1.75 8.97 -7.17
CA PHE A 15 -0.97 8.23 -6.18
C PHE A 15 0.22 9.03 -5.64
N ALA A 16 0.97 9.71 -6.52
CA ALA A 16 2.08 10.57 -6.10
C ALA A 16 1.61 11.72 -5.21
N HIS A 17 0.49 12.36 -5.56
CA HIS A 17 -0.12 13.39 -4.73
C HIS A 17 -0.52 12.84 -3.37
N LEU A 18 -1.18 11.68 -3.33
CA LEU A 18 -1.59 11.01 -2.11
C LEU A 18 -0.39 10.73 -1.20
N VAL A 19 0.73 10.24 -1.74
CA VAL A 19 1.96 10.01 -0.97
C VAL A 19 2.46 11.31 -0.34
N ALA A 20 2.55 12.40 -1.12
CA ALA A 20 3.03 13.70 -0.64
C ALA A 20 2.15 14.27 0.49
N VAL A 21 0.81 14.20 0.35
CA VAL A 21 -0.08 14.70 1.41
C VAL A 21 -0.13 13.78 2.63
N SER A 22 0.25 12.50 2.47
CA SER A 22 0.25 11.51 3.55
C SER A 22 1.50 11.56 4.42
N GLU A 23 2.60 12.16 3.95
CA GLU A 23 3.90 12.19 4.64
C GLU A 23 3.80 12.59 6.13
N PRO A 24 3.10 13.69 6.51
CA PRO A 24 3.00 14.11 7.91
C PRO A 24 2.26 13.11 8.81
N TYR A 25 1.37 12.29 8.25
CA TYR A 25 0.52 11.36 9.02
C TYR A 25 1.30 10.14 9.50
N TRP A 26 2.36 9.75 8.79
CA TRP A 26 3.15 8.57 9.17
C TRP A 26 3.82 8.74 10.53
N ASP A 27 4.39 9.91 10.79
CA ASP A 27 5.02 10.20 12.08
C ASP A 27 3.99 10.29 13.21
N ALA A 28 2.84 10.90 12.95
CA ALA A 28 1.74 10.97 13.92
C ALA A 28 1.21 9.57 14.28
N LEU A 29 1.08 8.66 13.30
CA LEU A 29 0.68 7.28 13.56
C LEU A 29 1.74 6.49 14.34
N ALA A 30 3.02 6.68 14.02
CA ALA A 30 4.11 6.06 14.76
C ALA A 30 4.15 6.54 16.22
N GLU A 31 3.93 7.84 16.45
CA GLU A 31 3.84 8.44 17.79
C GLU A 31 2.64 7.87 18.56
N ALA A 32 1.46 7.86 17.94
CA ALA A 32 0.26 7.30 18.56
C ALA A 32 0.42 5.82 18.91
N ALA A 33 1.07 5.03 18.06
CA ALA A 33 1.37 3.62 18.34
C ALA A 33 2.35 3.47 19.51
N PHE A 34 3.38 4.32 19.59
CA PHE A 34 4.33 4.34 20.71
C PHE A 34 3.63 4.71 22.03
N GLN A 35 2.85 5.79 22.04
CA GLN A 35 2.12 6.25 23.20
C GLN A 35 1.13 5.20 23.71
N ARG A 36 0.43 4.49 22.81
CA ARG A 36 -0.46 3.37 23.20
C ARG A 36 0.28 2.23 23.90
N ARG A 37 1.54 1.97 23.53
CA ARG A 37 2.32 0.86 24.07
C ARG A 37 3.07 1.22 25.35
N PHE A 38 3.56 2.45 25.45
CA PHE A 38 4.47 2.87 26.52
C PHE A 38 3.90 3.97 27.42
N HIS A 39 2.67 4.45 27.14
CA HIS A 39 1.94 5.46 27.92
C HIS A 39 2.73 6.75 28.18
N ARG A 40 3.63 7.11 27.26
CA ARG A 40 4.47 8.31 27.33
C ARG A 40 4.82 8.80 25.93
N PRO A 41 5.11 10.10 25.74
CA PRO A 41 5.58 10.61 24.46
C PRO A 41 6.93 9.98 24.09
N ARG A 42 7.18 9.86 22.79
CA ARG A 42 8.46 9.37 22.29
C ARG A 42 9.51 10.47 22.47
N GLY A 43 10.38 10.32 23.47
CA GLY A 43 11.39 11.34 23.81
C GLY A 43 12.43 11.61 22.71
N TYR A 44 12.55 10.73 21.70
CA TYR A 44 13.41 10.91 20.54
C TYR A 44 12.68 10.45 19.27
N LEU A 45 12.50 11.37 18.31
CA LEU A 45 12.11 11.02 16.93
C LEU A 45 13.30 10.30 16.28
N HIS A 46 13.50 9.01 16.61
CA HIS A 46 14.38 8.18 15.81
C HIS A 46 13.83 8.18 14.38
N PRO A 47 14.66 8.43 13.34
CA PRO A 47 14.26 8.28 11.95
C PRO A 47 13.50 6.96 11.81
N GLN A 48 12.29 6.99 11.23
CA GLN A 48 11.42 5.82 11.22
C GLN A 48 12.22 4.58 10.82
N THR A 49 12.30 3.59 11.72
CA THR A 49 13.15 2.39 11.55
C THR A 49 12.60 1.41 10.51
N SER A 50 11.56 1.79 9.78
CA SER A 50 11.08 0.94 8.71
C SER A 50 11.95 1.14 7.47
N SER A 51 12.50 0.03 7.01
CA SER A 51 13.26 -0.10 5.77
C SER A 51 12.47 0.28 4.52
N LEU A 52 11.18 0.60 4.63
CA LEU A 52 10.35 1.08 3.54
C LEU A 52 10.11 2.57 3.69
N ASP A 53 10.35 3.29 2.60
CA ASP A 53 9.87 4.66 2.43
C ASP A 53 8.33 4.73 2.39
N HIS A 54 7.76 5.89 2.73
CA HIS A 54 6.32 6.17 2.77
C HIS A 54 5.62 5.79 1.47
N PHE A 55 6.26 6.06 0.34
CA PHE A 55 5.78 5.66 -0.98
C PHE A 55 5.46 4.17 -1.05
N HIS A 56 6.43 3.33 -0.67
CA HIS A 56 6.30 1.88 -0.74
C HIS A 56 5.32 1.32 0.30
N ARG A 57 5.25 1.93 1.49
CA ARG A 57 4.28 1.56 2.52
C ARG A 57 2.85 1.79 2.03
N LEU A 58 2.59 2.96 1.43
CA LEU A 58 1.28 3.29 0.92
C LEU A 58 0.90 2.45 -0.30
N LEU A 59 1.87 2.23 -1.21
CA LEU A 59 1.69 1.36 -2.36
C LEU A 59 1.31 -0.06 -1.94
N ALA A 60 2.03 -0.62 -0.96
CA ALA A 60 1.74 -1.96 -0.45
C ALA A 60 0.37 -2.05 0.23
N ALA A 61 -0.02 -1.04 1.01
CA ALA A 61 -1.35 -0.98 1.63
C ALA A 61 -2.46 -0.90 0.57
N LEU A 62 -2.27 -0.11 -0.48
CA LEU A 62 -3.22 0.02 -1.58
C LEU A 62 -3.38 -1.32 -2.33
N LEU A 63 -2.26 -1.93 -2.74
CA LEU A 63 -2.27 -3.23 -3.44
C LEU A 63 -2.87 -4.36 -2.57
N ARG A 64 -2.69 -4.28 -1.26
CA ARG A 64 -3.31 -5.20 -0.30
C ARG A 64 -4.84 -5.04 -0.27
N ARG A 65 -5.36 -3.81 -0.17
CA ARG A 65 -6.82 -3.54 -0.26
C ARG A 65 -7.40 -3.96 -1.61
N ARG A 66 -6.66 -3.70 -2.69
CA ARG A 66 -7.01 -4.13 -4.05
C ARG A 66 -6.99 -5.65 -4.24
N LYS A 67 -6.48 -6.44 -3.28
CA LYS A 67 -6.21 -7.87 -3.45
C LYS A 67 -5.35 -8.17 -4.70
N ALA A 68 -4.48 -7.24 -5.10
CA ALA A 68 -3.70 -7.36 -6.33
C ALA A 68 -2.62 -8.45 -6.23
N ALA A 69 -1.92 -8.49 -5.08
CA ALA A 69 -0.84 -9.42 -4.81
C ALA A 69 -0.89 -9.95 -3.37
N THR A 70 -0.30 -11.12 -3.14
CA THR A 70 -0.11 -11.65 -1.79
C THR A 70 0.97 -10.87 -1.03
N SER A 71 0.90 -10.85 0.29
CA SER A 71 1.92 -10.21 1.14
C SER A 71 3.31 -10.81 0.93
N THR A 72 3.40 -12.11 0.61
CA THR A 72 4.67 -12.79 0.30
C THR A 72 5.27 -12.26 -1.00
N LEU A 73 4.48 -12.17 -2.07
CA LEU A 73 4.95 -11.60 -3.33
C LEU A 73 5.35 -10.13 -3.17
N MET A 74 4.54 -9.33 -2.48
CA MET A 74 4.87 -7.92 -2.22
C MET A 74 6.17 -7.76 -1.42
N ALA A 75 6.38 -8.60 -0.40
CA ALA A 75 7.60 -8.57 0.40
C ALA A 75 8.84 -8.92 -0.45
N GLN A 76 8.73 -9.92 -1.33
CA GLN A 76 9.79 -10.28 -2.29
C GLN A 76 10.09 -9.12 -3.25
N MET A 77 9.06 -8.50 -3.83
CA MET A 77 9.21 -7.40 -4.79
C MET A 77 9.77 -6.12 -4.19
N LEU A 78 9.51 -5.88 -2.91
CA LEU A 78 10.02 -4.72 -2.15
C LEU A 78 11.31 -5.05 -1.39
N SER A 79 11.85 -6.27 -1.54
CA SER A 79 13.06 -6.73 -0.84
C SER A 79 13.01 -6.55 0.68
N VAL A 80 11.85 -6.79 1.29
CA VAL A 80 11.64 -6.71 2.75
C VAL A 80 11.08 -8.01 3.32
N THR A 81 11.12 -8.15 4.64
CA THR A 81 10.49 -9.29 5.30
C THR A 81 8.96 -9.15 5.32
N ARG A 82 8.26 -10.28 5.23
CA ARG A 82 6.79 -10.31 5.35
C ARG A 82 6.30 -9.70 6.66
N THR A 83 7.02 -9.92 7.76
CA THR A 83 6.69 -9.37 9.08
C THR A 83 6.79 -7.85 9.09
N ASN A 84 7.86 -7.28 8.53
CA ASN A 84 8.00 -5.83 8.39
C ASN A 84 6.81 -5.26 7.62
N LEU A 85 6.49 -5.85 6.46
CA LEU A 85 5.39 -5.41 5.61
C LEU A 85 4.01 -5.51 6.30
N SER A 86 3.81 -6.56 7.10
CA SER A 86 2.55 -6.78 7.82
C SER A 86 2.27 -5.69 8.85
N ASN A 87 3.30 -5.23 9.55
CA ASN A 87 3.19 -4.13 10.50
C ASN A 87 2.83 -2.82 9.78
N GLN A 88 3.38 -2.58 8.58
CA GLN A 88 3.12 -1.35 7.83
C GLN A 88 1.71 -1.29 7.20
N PHE A 89 1.04 -2.42 6.99
CA PHE A 89 -0.31 -2.42 6.39
C PHE A 89 -1.34 -1.69 7.23
N GLN A 90 -1.28 -1.80 8.56
CA GLN A 90 -2.29 -1.19 9.43
C GLN A 90 -2.26 0.33 9.31
N ASP A 91 -1.07 0.93 9.35
CA ASP A 91 -0.91 2.38 9.25
C ASP A 91 -1.21 2.88 7.84
N GLY A 92 -0.78 2.15 6.80
CA GLY A 92 -1.16 2.48 5.43
C GLY A 92 -2.68 2.38 5.18
N HIS A 93 -3.37 1.39 5.77
CA HIS A 93 -4.83 1.31 5.70
C HIS A 93 -5.50 2.48 6.40
N ARG A 94 -5.01 2.91 7.57
CA ARG A 94 -5.53 4.09 8.26
C ARG A 94 -5.37 5.35 7.43
N ILE A 95 -4.23 5.54 6.77
CA ILE A 95 -4.00 6.69 5.87
C ILE A 95 -4.98 6.68 4.70
N LEU A 96 -5.20 5.52 4.07
CA LEU A 96 -6.21 5.40 3.02
C LEU A 96 -7.63 5.76 3.53
N ASP A 97 -7.98 5.38 4.76
CA ASP A 97 -9.27 5.73 5.37
C ASP A 97 -9.37 7.24 5.69
N LEU A 98 -8.30 7.83 6.23
CA LEU A 98 -8.22 9.27 6.53
C LEU A 98 -8.43 10.12 5.28
N HIS A 99 -7.83 9.72 4.17
CA HIS A 99 -8.03 10.36 2.86
C HIS A 99 -9.30 9.90 2.13
N ARG A 100 -10.14 9.07 2.76
CA ARG A 100 -11.40 8.54 2.20
C ARG A 100 -11.22 7.87 0.83
N ILE A 101 -10.10 7.19 0.63
CA ILE A 101 -9.79 6.48 -0.61
C ILE A 101 -10.63 5.18 -0.66
N ALA A 102 -11.66 5.20 -1.49
CA ALA A 102 -12.46 4.02 -1.79
C ALA A 102 -11.65 3.07 -2.69
N VAL A 103 -11.33 1.87 -2.19
CA VAL A 103 -10.52 0.88 -2.92
C VAL A 103 -11.39 -0.30 -3.32
N THR A 104 -11.74 -0.39 -4.60
CA THR A 104 -12.46 -1.55 -5.14
C THR A 104 -11.50 -2.74 -5.31
N PRO A 105 -11.77 -3.90 -4.69
CA PRO A 105 -10.92 -5.09 -4.86
C PRO A 105 -10.96 -5.62 -6.28
N ILE A 106 -9.82 -6.09 -6.79
CA ILE A 106 -9.75 -6.79 -8.07
C ILE A 106 -10.36 -8.19 -7.89
N PRO A 107 -11.26 -8.64 -8.78
CA PRO A 107 -11.81 -9.99 -8.73
C PRO A 107 -10.75 -11.11 -8.69
N GLY A 108 -11.15 -12.24 -8.10
CA GLY A 108 -10.34 -13.45 -7.98
C GLY A 108 -9.33 -13.44 -6.82
N SER A 109 -8.42 -14.42 -6.87
CA SER A 109 -7.38 -14.64 -5.85
C SER A 109 -6.13 -13.77 -6.11
N PRO A 110 -5.53 -13.13 -5.09
CA PRO A 110 -4.35 -12.28 -5.28
C PRO A 110 -3.19 -13.00 -5.98
N ALA A 111 -2.42 -12.28 -6.79
CA ALA A 111 -1.25 -12.83 -7.48
C ALA A 111 -0.20 -13.34 -6.48
N ARG A 112 0.29 -14.56 -6.72
CA ARG A 112 1.36 -15.22 -5.94
C ARG A 112 2.71 -15.17 -6.65
N THR A 113 2.71 -14.95 -7.96
CA THR A 113 3.91 -14.85 -8.80
C THR A 113 3.90 -13.56 -9.62
N LEU A 114 5.08 -13.14 -10.10
CA LEU A 114 5.20 -12.01 -11.01
C LEU A 114 4.40 -12.21 -12.31
N GLN A 115 4.41 -13.43 -12.86
CA GLN A 115 3.66 -13.77 -14.07
C GLN A 115 2.14 -13.58 -13.86
N GLN A 116 1.58 -14.04 -12.73
CA GLN A 116 0.16 -13.82 -12.43
C GLN A 116 -0.19 -12.34 -12.29
N LEU A 117 0.74 -11.54 -11.74
CA LEU A 117 0.56 -10.10 -11.61
C LEU A 117 0.60 -9.41 -13.00
N GLN A 118 1.50 -9.85 -13.88
CA GLN A 118 1.57 -9.39 -15.27
C GLN A 118 0.32 -9.75 -16.06
N THR A 119 -0.21 -10.98 -15.94
CA THR A 119 -1.46 -11.36 -16.60
C THR A 119 -2.63 -10.47 -16.19
N ARG A 120 -2.67 -10.04 -14.92
CA ARG A 120 -3.70 -9.10 -14.44
C ARG A 120 -3.59 -7.71 -15.09
N LEU A 121 -2.37 -7.22 -15.34
CA LEU A 121 -2.15 -5.97 -16.08
C LEU A 121 -2.70 -6.06 -17.51
N THR A 122 -2.41 -7.17 -18.20
CA THR A 122 -2.84 -7.38 -19.58
C THR A 122 -4.34 -7.66 -19.71
N SER A 123 -4.93 -8.36 -18.73
CA SER A 123 -6.36 -8.72 -18.76
C SER A 123 -7.28 -7.51 -18.61
N VAL A 124 -6.89 -6.48 -17.84
CA VAL A 124 -7.70 -5.27 -17.67
C VAL A 124 -7.66 -4.40 -18.92
N ALA A 125 -6.51 -4.33 -19.60
CA ALA A 125 -6.34 -3.59 -20.85
C ALA A 125 -7.20 -4.15 -22.01
N ASN A 126 -7.55 -5.43 -21.95
CA ASN A 126 -8.33 -6.13 -22.97
C ASN A 126 -9.83 -6.25 -22.63
N THR A 127 -10.33 -5.56 -21.61
CA THR A 127 -11.78 -5.51 -21.36
C THR A 127 -12.38 -4.60 -22.44
N PRO A 128 -13.12 -5.11 -23.43
CA PRO A 128 -13.80 -4.24 -24.37
C PRO A 128 -14.77 -3.40 -23.54
N THR A 129 -14.72 -2.08 -23.73
CA THR A 129 -15.81 -1.20 -23.33
C THR A 129 -16.97 -1.53 -24.26
N ASP A 130 -17.66 -2.63 -23.97
CA ASP A 130 -18.86 -3.05 -24.64
C ASP A 130 -19.79 -3.57 -23.55
N GLN A 131 -20.68 -2.70 -23.09
CA GLN A 131 -22.12 -2.96 -23.08
C GLN A 131 -22.89 -1.82 -22.40
N LEU A 132 -23.71 -1.19 -23.26
CA LEU A 132 -24.98 -0.47 -23.04
C LEU A 132 -24.95 0.95 -22.45
#